data_AF-A0A832GI38-F1
#
_entry.id   AF-A0A832GI38-F1
#
_cell.length_a   1.000
_cell.length_b   1.000
_cell.length_c   1.000
_cell.angle_alpha   90.00
_cell.angle_beta   90.00
_cell.angle_gamma   90.00
#
_symmetry.space_group_name_H-M   'P 1'
#
loop_
_entity.id
_entity.type
_entity.pdbx_description
1 polymer ?
#
loop_
_entity_poly.entity_id
_entity_poly.type
_entity_poly.pdbx_seq_one_letter_code
_entity_poly.pdbx_strand_id
1 'polypeptide(L)'
;MQDDRRDVLNRLAQEARQGDGETLEVLLMECRSRLQRYFSTRARNRDDCEDLVQEVLLRVSSALPKTELNAPFDHWLYRIASNCLITYYSRAYRQRETAFTQLSDPDSITDLQQDSFEASLLERVADEQAQAMLVRIVKEVCSDVERRVILMHAQRESPESIAQMLQMKPATLRTHLMRGRAKVLAYLIQHRADLLGGSEAIQTAVAALERSGDAPLTEAERRALQETTPKQTDLRRAALKLAKYLRLE
;
A
#
# COMPACT_ATOMS: atom_id res chain seq x y z
N MET A 1 9.76 -7.75 -21.28
CA MET A 1 10.86 -7.11 -20.51
C MET A 1 10.90 -7.52 -19.03
N GLN A 2 9.77 -7.73 -18.33
CA GLN A 2 9.80 -8.25 -16.93
C GLN A 2 10.15 -9.75 -16.84
N ASP A 3 9.72 -10.57 -17.81
CA ASP A 3 10.06 -12.00 -17.88
C ASP A 3 11.57 -12.24 -18.03
N ASP A 4 12.18 -11.55 -18.99
CA ASP A 4 13.62 -11.61 -19.27
C ASP A 4 14.47 -11.28 -18.02
N ARG A 5 14.01 -10.31 -17.20
CA ARG A 5 14.68 -9.95 -15.93
C ARG A 5 14.45 -10.95 -14.80
N ARG A 6 13.35 -11.71 -14.82
CA ARG A 6 13.11 -12.81 -13.85
C ARG A 6 13.99 -14.01 -14.19
N ASP A 7 14.11 -14.31 -15.48
CA ASP A 7 14.92 -15.42 -15.98
C ASP A 7 16.40 -15.21 -15.68
N VAL A 8 16.91 -13.98 -15.81
CA VAL A 8 18.27 -13.62 -15.41
C VAL A 8 18.50 -13.85 -13.90
N LEU A 9 17.57 -13.44 -13.04
CA LEU A 9 17.69 -13.65 -11.59
C LEU A 9 17.67 -15.11 -11.19
N ASN A 10 16.80 -15.91 -11.81
CA ASN A 10 16.76 -17.34 -11.56
C ASN A 10 18.07 -18.01 -11.99
N ARG A 11 18.64 -17.61 -13.13
CA ARG A 11 19.94 -18.11 -13.61
C ARG A 11 21.07 -17.78 -12.63
N LEU A 12 21.23 -16.51 -12.29
CA LEU A 12 22.23 -16.04 -11.32
C LEU A 12 22.09 -16.76 -9.97
N ALA A 13 20.85 -16.99 -9.51
CA ALA A 13 20.61 -17.73 -8.28
C ALA A 13 21.04 -19.20 -8.35
N GLN A 14 20.83 -19.88 -9.47
CA GLN A 14 21.28 -21.26 -9.64
C GLN A 14 22.80 -21.37 -9.76
N GLU A 15 23.44 -20.44 -10.47
CA GLU A 15 24.91 -20.39 -10.62
C GLU A 15 25.59 -20.04 -9.29
N ALA A 16 25.10 -19.03 -8.56
CA ALA A 16 25.60 -18.65 -7.23
C ALA A 16 25.50 -19.80 -6.20
N ARG A 17 24.50 -20.67 -6.34
CA ARG A 17 24.36 -21.86 -5.46
C ARG A 17 25.46 -22.89 -5.65
N GLN A 18 26.08 -22.95 -6.83
CA GLN A 18 27.15 -23.90 -7.14
C GLN A 18 28.52 -23.49 -6.57
N GLY A 19 28.58 -22.40 -5.81
CA GLY A 19 29.78 -21.95 -5.09
C GLY A 19 30.59 -20.88 -5.80
N ASP A 20 30.06 -20.29 -6.87
CA ASP A 20 30.67 -19.12 -7.51
C ASP A 20 30.38 -17.85 -6.70
N GLY A 21 31.40 -17.40 -5.95
CA GLY A 21 31.33 -16.19 -5.13
C GLY A 21 31.15 -14.91 -5.93
N GLU A 22 31.66 -14.84 -7.16
CA GLU A 22 31.51 -13.68 -8.04
C GLU A 22 30.06 -13.58 -8.53
N THR A 23 29.47 -14.70 -8.94
CA THR A 23 28.05 -14.74 -9.32
C THR A 23 27.12 -14.44 -8.13
N LEU A 24 27.48 -14.87 -6.91
CA LEU A 24 26.74 -14.48 -5.71
C LEU A 24 26.77 -12.96 -5.48
N GLU A 25 27.92 -12.31 -5.68
CA GLU A 25 28.04 -10.86 -5.52
C GLU A 25 27.14 -10.11 -6.51
N VAL A 26 27.16 -10.51 -7.79
CA VAL A 26 26.28 -9.97 -8.84
C VAL A 26 24.81 -10.16 -8.47
N LEU A 27 24.43 -11.35 -8.01
CA LEU A 27 23.07 -11.62 -7.55
C LEU A 27 22.65 -10.70 -6.40
N LEU A 28 23.52 -10.49 -5.41
CA LEU A 28 23.23 -9.64 -4.25
C LEU A 28 23.08 -8.16 -4.65
N MET A 29 23.87 -7.67 -5.62
CA MET A 29 23.68 -6.32 -6.18
C MET A 29 22.33 -6.17 -6.86
N GLU A 30 21.90 -7.15 -7.64
CA GLU A 30 20.57 -7.17 -8.26
C GLU A 30 19.44 -7.20 -7.22
N CYS A 31 19.61 -8.02 -6.18
CA CYS A 31 18.69 -8.09 -5.05
C CYS A 31 18.59 -6.73 -4.34
N ARG A 32 19.71 -6.05 -4.10
CA ARG A 32 19.77 -4.77 -3.39
C ARG A 32 18.82 -3.75 -4.02
N SER A 33 18.89 -3.56 -5.34
CA SER A 33 18.04 -2.58 -6.03
C SER A 33 16.54 -2.89 -5.87
N ARG A 34 16.18 -4.18 -5.87
CA ARG A 34 14.80 -4.65 -5.72
C ARG A 34 14.30 -4.52 -4.29
N LEU A 35 15.14 -4.87 -3.33
CA LEU A 35 14.86 -4.73 -1.91
C LEU A 35 14.75 -3.27 -1.50
N GLN A 36 15.59 -2.38 -2.02
CA GLN A 36 15.46 -0.93 -1.79
C GLN A 36 14.11 -0.42 -2.28
N ARG A 37 13.68 -0.80 -3.49
CA ARG A 37 12.33 -0.46 -3.97
C ARG A 37 11.25 -1.05 -3.06
N TYR A 38 11.36 -2.32 -2.70
CA TYR A 38 10.40 -3.02 -1.84
C TYR A 38 10.27 -2.38 -0.45
N PHE A 39 11.38 -1.99 0.17
CA PHE A 39 11.40 -1.42 1.52
C PHE A 39 11.18 0.09 1.54
N SER A 40 11.46 0.83 0.47
CA SER A 40 11.28 2.29 0.42
C SER A 40 9.88 2.79 0.77
N THR A 41 8.86 1.95 0.55
CA THR A 41 7.45 2.22 0.86
C THR A 41 6.95 1.53 2.12
N ARG A 42 7.74 0.60 2.68
CA ARG A 42 7.37 -0.26 3.81
C ARG A 42 8.13 0.04 5.10
N ALA A 43 9.36 0.54 4.99
CA ALA A 43 10.18 0.98 6.11
C ALA A 43 9.68 2.33 6.64
N ARG A 44 10.02 2.66 7.88
CA ARG A 44 9.58 3.91 8.50
C ARG A 44 10.38 5.12 8.01
N ASN A 45 11.68 4.96 7.77
CA ASN A 45 12.56 5.98 7.20
C ASN A 45 13.59 5.33 6.26
N ARG A 46 14.52 6.15 5.74
CA ARG A 46 15.56 5.70 4.81
C ARG A 46 16.58 4.78 5.48
N ASP A 47 16.93 5.04 6.73
CA ASP A 47 17.92 4.25 7.46
C ASP A 47 17.37 2.85 7.76
N ASP A 48 16.13 2.77 8.23
CA ASP A 48 15.40 1.51 8.43
C ASP A 48 15.29 0.71 7.12
N CYS A 49 15.16 1.40 5.98
CA CYS A 49 15.14 0.75 4.66
C CYS A 49 16.50 0.11 4.35
N GLU A 50 17.61 0.83 4.53
CA GLU A 50 18.95 0.29 4.30
C GLU A 50 19.27 -0.87 5.26
N ASP A 51 18.89 -0.76 6.53
CA ASP A 51 19.06 -1.82 7.53
C ASP A 51 18.31 -3.10 7.13
N LEU A 52 17.04 -2.96 6.69
CA LEU A 52 16.24 -4.07 6.21
C LEU A 52 16.82 -4.69 4.94
N VAL A 53 17.30 -3.87 3.99
CA VAL A 53 17.99 -4.36 2.78
C VAL A 53 19.20 -5.19 3.18
N GLN A 54 20.06 -4.67 4.06
CA GLN A 54 21.28 -5.35 4.48
C GLN A 54 20.98 -6.66 5.20
N GLU A 55 20.02 -6.67 6.13
CA GLU A 55 19.58 -7.87 6.84
C GLU A 55 19.10 -8.96 5.86
N VAL A 56 18.32 -8.60 4.85
CA VAL A 56 17.87 -9.58 3.84
C VAL A 56 19.05 -10.08 3.00
N LEU A 57 19.96 -9.23 2.56
CA LEU A 57 21.12 -9.65 1.77
C LEU A 57 22.01 -10.62 2.55
N LEU A 58 22.23 -10.40 3.85
CA LEU A 58 22.97 -11.31 4.73
C LEU A 58 22.27 -12.67 4.89
N ARG A 59 20.94 -12.68 4.98
CA ARG A 59 20.16 -13.93 5.03
C ARG A 59 20.18 -14.66 3.69
N VAL A 60 20.13 -13.93 2.57
CA VAL A 60 20.21 -14.51 1.23
C VAL A 60 21.57 -15.16 1.03
N SER A 61 22.67 -14.46 1.31
CA SER A 61 24.03 -14.99 1.11
C SER A 61 24.30 -16.23 1.96
N SER A 62 23.75 -16.29 3.18
CA SER A 62 23.93 -17.44 4.07
C SER A 62 22.99 -18.63 3.77
N ALA A 63 21.76 -18.37 3.33
CA ALA A 63 20.75 -19.41 3.13
C ALA A 63 20.73 -19.97 1.69
N LEU A 64 21.07 -19.17 0.69
CA LEU A 64 20.98 -19.54 -0.72
C LEU A 64 21.75 -20.83 -1.05
N PRO A 65 23.01 -21.03 -0.62
CA PRO A 65 23.76 -22.26 -0.95
C PRO A 65 23.07 -23.54 -0.46
N LYS A 66 22.25 -23.44 0.59
CA LYS A 66 21.59 -24.58 1.25
C LYS A 66 20.14 -24.77 0.82
N THR A 67 19.58 -23.84 0.06
CA THR A 67 18.14 -23.81 -0.25
C THR A 67 17.86 -24.42 -1.60
N GLU A 68 16.97 -25.40 -1.68
CA GLU A 68 16.40 -25.84 -2.97
C GLU A 68 15.33 -24.85 -3.45
N LEU A 69 15.60 -24.19 -4.58
CA LEU A 69 14.69 -23.25 -5.21
C LEU A 69 13.62 -23.99 -6.03
N ASN A 70 12.55 -24.41 -5.35
CA ASN A 70 11.39 -25.07 -5.97
C ASN A 70 10.36 -24.07 -6.54
N ALA A 71 10.67 -22.78 -6.48
CA ALA A 71 9.88 -21.67 -6.97
C ALA A 71 10.83 -20.59 -7.52
N PRO A 72 10.33 -19.61 -8.31
CA PRO A 72 11.12 -18.47 -8.73
C PRO A 72 11.87 -17.82 -7.57
N PHE A 73 13.13 -17.45 -7.81
CA PHE A 73 14.01 -16.91 -6.77
C PHE A 73 13.46 -15.62 -6.16
N ASP A 74 12.77 -14.79 -6.94
CA ASP A 74 12.12 -13.57 -6.45
C ASP A 74 11.05 -13.87 -5.39
N HIS A 75 10.27 -14.95 -5.54
CA HIS A 75 9.32 -15.38 -4.52
C HIS A 75 10.02 -15.76 -3.22
N TRP A 76 11.13 -16.49 -3.29
CA TRP A 76 11.92 -16.86 -2.13
C TRP A 76 12.56 -15.64 -1.45
N LEU A 77 13.13 -14.72 -2.24
CA LEU A 77 13.70 -13.45 -1.78
C LEU A 77 12.67 -12.61 -1.02
N TYR A 78 11.47 -12.43 -1.59
CA TYR A 78 10.43 -11.62 -0.95
C TYR A 78 9.81 -12.28 0.28
N ARG A 79 9.84 -13.62 0.38
CA ARG A 79 9.51 -14.31 1.64
C ARG A 79 10.48 -13.95 2.75
N ILE A 80 11.79 -13.92 2.46
CA ILE A 80 12.80 -13.47 3.43
C ILE A 80 12.57 -12.00 3.78
N ALA A 81 12.35 -11.15 2.79
CA ALA A 81 12.11 -9.72 2.99
C ALA A 81 10.88 -9.43 3.87
N SER A 82 9.77 -10.11 3.59
CA SER A 82 8.54 -10.02 4.37
C SER A 82 8.74 -10.49 5.81
N ASN A 83 9.45 -11.61 6.02
CA ASN A 83 9.80 -12.08 7.37
C ASN A 83 10.68 -11.09 8.15
N CYS A 84 11.65 -10.45 7.47
CA CYS A 84 12.48 -9.41 8.09
C CYS A 84 11.64 -8.20 8.48
N LEU A 85 10.70 -7.80 7.63
CA LEU A 85 9.78 -6.69 7.91
C LEU A 85 8.85 -6.98 9.10
N ILE A 86 8.26 -8.17 9.16
CA ILE A 86 7.46 -8.65 10.30
C ILE A 86 8.28 -8.59 11.59
N THR A 87 9.53 -9.06 11.54
CA THR A 87 10.44 -9.07 12.70
C THR A 87 10.80 -7.66 13.15
N TYR A 88 11.12 -6.78 12.20
CA TYR A 88 11.44 -5.38 12.44
C TYR A 88 10.29 -4.68 13.16
N TYR A 89 9.07 -4.79 12.63
CA TYR A 89 7.90 -4.19 13.25
C TYR A 89 7.60 -4.78 14.62
N SER A 90 7.70 -6.11 14.77
CA SER A 90 7.48 -6.78 16.06
C SER A 90 8.48 -6.35 17.14
N ARG A 91 9.69 -5.90 16.78
CA ARG A 91 10.66 -5.33 17.72
C ARG A 91 10.35 -3.87 18.03
N ALA A 92 10.03 -3.07 17.01
CA ALA A 92 9.67 -1.67 17.16
C ALA A 92 8.41 -1.45 18.02
N TYR A 93 7.44 -2.36 17.93
CA TYR A 93 6.22 -2.30 18.75
C TYR A 93 6.44 -2.74 20.20
N ARG A 94 7.25 -3.78 20.46
CA ARG A 94 7.64 -4.15 21.83
C ARG A 94 8.38 -3.04 22.58
N GLN A 95 9.15 -2.22 21.87
CA GLN A 95 9.78 -1.03 22.45
C GLN A 95 8.81 0.13 22.73
N ARG A 96 7.59 0.10 22.17
CA ARG A 96 6.56 1.14 22.28
C ARG A 96 5.39 0.79 23.19
N GLU A 97 5.42 -0.36 23.86
CA GLU A 97 4.34 -0.86 24.72
C GLU A 97 4.11 0.00 25.99
N THR A 98 4.67 1.21 26.05
CA THR A 98 4.38 2.25 27.04
C THR A 98 3.47 3.38 26.53
N ALA A 99 3.01 3.39 25.27
CA ALA A 99 2.31 4.57 24.73
C ALA A 99 1.21 4.32 23.68
N PHE A 100 0.34 3.32 23.84
CA PHE A 100 -0.88 3.21 23.01
C PHE A 100 -2.12 2.95 23.86
N THR A 101 -2.60 4.00 24.53
CA THR A 101 -3.99 4.08 24.97
C THR A 101 -4.87 4.38 23.76
N GLN A 102 -5.99 3.67 23.68
CA GLN A 102 -7.07 3.79 22.71
C GLN A 102 -7.38 5.26 22.37
N LEU A 103 -7.06 5.68 21.14
CA LEU A 103 -7.65 6.88 20.56
C LEU A 103 -8.89 6.46 19.75
N SER A 104 -10.02 6.40 20.47
CA SER A 104 -11.34 6.53 19.86
C SER A 104 -11.50 7.99 19.45
N ASP A 105 -11.36 8.27 18.16
CA ASP A 105 -11.56 9.59 17.55
C ASP A 105 -12.91 9.59 16.80
N PRO A 106 -13.72 10.68 16.83
CA PRO A 106 -15.16 10.68 16.54
C PRO A 106 -15.54 10.72 15.05
N ASP A 107 -14.59 10.50 14.14
CA ASP A 107 -14.87 10.37 12.71
C ASP A 107 -15.47 8.97 12.42
N SER A 108 -16.78 8.83 12.65
CA SER A 108 -17.61 7.64 12.38
C SER A 108 -17.73 7.36 10.88
N ILE A 109 -16.64 6.96 10.23
CA ILE A 109 -16.67 6.40 8.86
C ILE A 109 -16.92 4.87 8.94
N THR A 110 -16.83 4.28 10.14
CA THR A 110 -17.02 2.84 10.44
C THR A 110 -18.38 2.25 10.07
N ASP A 111 -19.39 3.08 9.81
CA ASP A 111 -20.75 2.64 9.49
C ASP A 111 -20.98 2.36 7.99
N LEU A 112 -20.00 2.67 7.11
CA LEU A 112 -20.09 2.32 5.70
C LEU A 112 -19.84 0.81 5.51
N GLN A 113 -20.75 0.12 4.83
CA GLN A 113 -20.68 -1.33 4.61
C GLN A 113 -19.38 -1.75 3.93
N GLN A 114 -18.76 -2.78 4.50
CA GLN A 114 -17.42 -3.28 4.16
C GLN A 114 -17.31 -3.85 2.73
N ASP A 115 -18.44 -4.18 2.09
CA ASP A 115 -18.49 -4.87 0.81
C ASP A 115 -18.20 -3.97 -0.41
N SER A 116 -18.23 -2.64 -0.24
CA SER A 116 -17.89 -1.67 -1.32
C SER A 116 -16.37 -1.56 -1.60
N PHE A 117 -15.57 -2.38 -0.93
CA PHE A 117 -14.13 -2.22 -0.79
C PHE A 117 -13.30 -2.89 -1.90
N GLU A 118 -13.91 -3.79 -2.67
CA GLU A 118 -13.19 -4.59 -3.66
C GLU A 118 -12.88 -3.78 -4.92
N ALA A 119 -11.58 -3.60 -5.14
CA ALA A 119 -10.92 -2.84 -6.19
C ALA A 119 -10.98 -1.31 -6.05
N SER A 120 -10.17 -0.79 -5.13
CA SER A 120 -9.95 0.66 -5.00
C SER A 120 -9.25 1.21 -6.23
N LEU A 121 -9.67 2.41 -6.62
CA LEU A 121 -8.97 3.31 -7.55
C LEU A 121 -7.44 3.27 -7.41
N LEU A 122 -6.94 3.24 -6.16
CA LEU A 122 -5.50 3.24 -5.85
C LEU A 122 -4.77 1.96 -6.27
N GLU A 123 -5.47 0.85 -6.48
CA GLU A 123 -4.91 -0.45 -6.88
C GLU A 123 -4.83 -0.62 -8.40
N ARG A 124 -5.54 0.23 -9.15
CA ARG A 124 -5.70 0.11 -10.61
C ARG A 124 -4.73 0.99 -11.40
N VAL A 125 -3.78 1.66 -10.74
CA VAL A 125 -2.87 2.62 -11.37
C VAL A 125 -1.68 1.91 -11.98
N ALA A 126 -1.61 1.88 -13.31
CA ALA A 126 -0.49 1.30 -14.05
C ALA A 126 0.63 2.31 -14.34
N ASP A 127 0.32 3.61 -14.39
CA ASP A 127 1.29 4.66 -14.70
C ASP A 127 2.21 5.00 -13.50
N GLU A 128 3.51 5.02 -13.74
CA GLU A 128 4.55 5.30 -12.74
C GLU A 128 4.46 6.75 -12.22
N GLN A 129 4.08 7.72 -13.07
CA GLN A 129 3.96 9.11 -12.64
C GLN A 129 2.75 9.31 -11.71
N ALA A 130 1.59 8.77 -12.10
CA ALA A 130 0.41 8.74 -11.25
C ALA A 130 0.67 8.02 -9.91
N GLN A 131 1.39 6.89 -9.93
CA GLN A 131 1.79 6.19 -8.69
C GLN A 131 2.66 7.06 -7.78
N ALA A 132 3.70 7.71 -8.32
CA ALA A 132 4.59 8.56 -7.53
C ALA A 132 3.83 9.74 -6.90
N MET A 133 2.86 10.28 -7.63
CA MET A 133 2.00 11.35 -7.16
C MET A 133 1.04 10.89 -6.05
N LEU A 134 0.40 9.73 -6.21
CA LEU A 134 -0.44 9.15 -5.16
C LEU A 134 0.35 8.88 -3.87
N VAL A 135 1.59 8.39 -3.98
CA VAL A 135 2.46 8.22 -2.80
C VAL A 135 2.70 9.54 -2.08
N ARG A 136 2.84 10.67 -2.81
CA ARG A 136 2.97 12.01 -2.20
C ARG A 136 1.67 12.42 -1.51
N ILE A 137 0.52 12.25 -2.16
CA ILE A 137 -0.79 12.57 -1.58
C ILE A 137 -1.04 11.75 -0.31
N VAL A 138 -0.77 10.45 -0.33
CA VAL A 138 -0.89 9.57 0.85
C VAL A 138 0.02 10.07 1.98
N LYS A 139 1.25 10.52 1.69
CA LYS A 139 2.14 11.10 2.71
C LYS A 139 1.62 12.40 3.30
N GLU A 140 0.93 13.21 2.51
CA GLU A 140 0.39 14.50 2.91
C GLU A 140 -0.88 14.36 3.76
N VAL A 141 -1.82 13.50 3.36
CA VAL A 141 -3.15 13.45 3.97
C VAL A 141 -3.34 12.35 5.01
N CYS A 142 -2.56 11.27 4.96
CA CYS A 142 -2.76 10.12 5.83
C CYS A 142 -1.85 10.15 7.06
N SER A 143 -2.37 9.60 8.17
CA SER A 143 -1.52 9.31 9.32
C SER A 143 -0.45 8.27 8.98
N ASP A 144 0.56 8.16 9.82
CA ASP A 144 1.66 7.20 9.65
C ASP A 144 1.19 5.74 9.58
N VAL A 145 0.12 5.38 10.30
CA VAL A 145 -0.47 4.04 10.26
C VAL A 145 -1.30 3.85 8.99
N GLU A 146 -2.15 4.81 8.64
CA GLU A 146 -2.98 4.76 7.43
C GLU A 146 -2.11 4.67 6.17
N ARG A 147 -1.06 5.48 6.08
CA ARG A 147 -0.09 5.44 4.98
C ARG A 147 0.52 4.06 4.82
N ARG A 148 1.01 3.47 5.91
CA ARG A 148 1.64 2.14 5.85
C ARG A 148 0.67 1.08 5.38
N VAL A 149 -0.55 1.07 5.92
CA VAL A 149 -1.59 0.12 5.52
C VAL A 149 -1.96 0.27 4.04
N ILE A 150 -2.17 1.50 3.55
CA ILE A 150 -2.47 1.76 2.13
C ILE A 150 -1.33 1.30 1.22
N LEU A 151 -0.09 1.70 1.52
CA LEU A 151 1.06 1.41 0.66
C LEU A 151 1.39 -0.09 0.64
N MET A 152 1.22 -0.79 1.76
CA MET A 152 1.40 -2.25 1.80
C MET A 152 0.28 -2.96 1.00
N HIS A 153 -0.97 -2.52 1.14
CA HIS A 153 -2.10 -3.08 0.41
C HIS A 153 -2.00 -2.86 -1.11
N ALA A 154 -1.57 -1.67 -1.54
CA ALA A 154 -1.34 -1.36 -2.95
C ALA A 154 -0.28 -2.26 -3.61
N GLN A 155 0.58 -2.87 -2.81
CA GLN A 155 1.62 -3.79 -3.25
C GLN A 155 1.20 -5.27 -3.17
N ARG A 156 -0.12 -5.52 -3.11
CA ARG A 156 -0.75 -6.86 -3.09
C ARG A 156 -0.40 -7.71 -1.88
N GLU A 157 0.05 -7.10 -0.79
CA GLU A 157 0.11 -7.79 0.51
C GLU A 157 -1.32 -8.01 1.01
N SER A 158 -1.63 -9.21 1.51
CA SER A 158 -2.99 -9.49 2.00
C SER A 158 -3.30 -8.70 3.29
N PRO A 159 -4.56 -8.30 3.52
CA PRO A 159 -4.97 -7.63 4.74
C PRO A 159 -4.53 -8.37 6.03
N GLU A 160 -4.55 -9.70 6.01
CA GLU A 160 -4.13 -10.56 7.12
C GLU A 160 -2.62 -10.42 7.38
N SER A 161 -1.81 -10.44 6.32
CA SER A 161 -0.35 -10.30 6.38
C SER A 161 0.04 -8.93 6.93
N ILE A 162 -0.61 -7.86 6.45
CA ILE A 162 -0.37 -6.49 6.92
C ILE A 162 -0.80 -6.34 8.39
N ALA A 163 -1.92 -6.94 8.79
CA ALA A 163 -2.40 -6.87 10.18
C ALA A 163 -1.40 -7.54 11.13
N GLN A 164 -0.84 -8.69 10.72
CA GLN A 164 0.22 -9.37 11.44
C GLN A 164 1.51 -8.54 11.50
N MET A 165 1.95 -7.97 10.38
CA MET A 165 3.15 -7.11 10.31
C MET A 165 3.04 -5.93 11.27
N LEU A 166 1.87 -5.26 11.29
CA LEU A 166 1.66 -4.06 12.10
C LEU A 166 1.11 -4.35 13.50
N GLN A 167 1.00 -5.63 13.89
CA GLN A 167 0.50 -6.10 15.18
C GLN A 167 -0.86 -5.47 15.58
N MET A 168 -1.80 -5.43 14.64
CA MET A 168 -3.14 -4.90 14.87
C MET A 168 -4.22 -5.92 14.51
N LYS A 169 -5.42 -5.76 15.07
CA LYS A 169 -6.56 -6.62 14.70
C LYS A 169 -6.94 -6.38 13.23
N PRO A 170 -7.36 -7.40 12.47
CA PRO A 170 -7.82 -7.21 11.09
C PRO A 170 -8.90 -6.14 10.93
N ALA A 171 -9.82 -6.02 11.91
CA ALA A 171 -10.82 -4.96 11.93
C ALA A 171 -10.21 -3.54 12.06
N THR A 172 -9.16 -3.39 12.87
CA THR A 172 -8.40 -2.14 13.02
C THR A 172 -7.69 -1.80 11.71
N LEU A 173 -7.08 -2.79 11.05
CA LEU A 173 -6.46 -2.60 9.74
C LEU A 173 -7.47 -2.11 8.70
N ARG A 174 -8.62 -2.77 8.58
CA ARG A 174 -9.69 -2.35 7.64
C ARG A 174 -10.14 -0.91 7.90
N THR A 175 -10.24 -0.53 9.18
CA THR A 175 -10.56 0.85 9.59
C THR A 175 -9.51 1.84 9.10
N HIS A 176 -8.22 1.58 9.32
CA HIS A 176 -7.15 2.45 8.84
C HIS A 176 -7.11 2.53 7.31
N LEU A 177 -7.31 1.40 6.63
CA LEU A 177 -7.29 1.33 5.19
C LEU A 177 -8.44 2.13 4.57
N MET A 178 -9.66 1.99 5.11
CA MET A 178 -10.83 2.75 4.68
C MET A 178 -10.66 4.25 4.95
N ARG A 179 -10.23 4.63 6.16
CA ARG A 179 -10.00 6.05 6.50
C ARG A 179 -8.95 6.68 5.60
N GLY A 180 -7.84 5.99 5.39
CA GLY A 180 -6.79 6.42 4.49
C GLY A 180 -7.31 6.64 3.06
N ARG A 181 -8.03 5.67 2.49
CA ARG A 181 -8.65 5.79 1.17
C ARG A 181 -9.61 6.96 1.06
N ALA A 182 -10.46 7.15 2.07
CA ALA A 182 -11.42 8.24 2.11
C ALA A 182 -10.71 9.61 2.05
N LYS A 183 -9.63 9.78 2.81
CA LYS A 183 -8.80 10.99 2.80
C LYS A 183 -8.16 11.23 1.44
N VAL A 184 -7.58 10.20 0.83
CA VAL A 184 -6.94 10.31 -0.48
C VAL A 184 -7.96 10.65 -1.56
N LEU A 185 -9.11 9.97 -1.60
CA LEU A 185 -10.16 10.23 -2.59
C LEU A 185 -10.77 11.62 -2.42
N ALA A 186 -11.04 12.05 -1.19
CA ALA A 186 -11.51 13.40 -0.90
C ALA A 186 -10.51 14.45 -1.41
N TYR A 187 -9.22 14.25 -1.16
CA TYR A 187 -8.17 15.13 -1.66
C TYR A 187 -8.12 15.16 -3.19
N LEU A 188 -8.24 14.00 -3.85
CA LEU A 188 -8.29 13.92 -5.31
C LEU A 188 -9.49 14.70 -5.87
N ILE A 189 -10.68 14.51 -5.30
CA ILE A 189 -11.89 15.24 -5.73
C ILE A 189 -11.72 16.75 -5.57
N GLN A 190 -11.15 17.19 -4.44
CA GLN A 190 -11.09 18.62 -4.10
C GLN A 190 -9.95 19.36 -4.81
N HIS A 191 -8.79 18.72 -4.94
CA HIS A 191 -7.56 19.40 -5.37
C HIS A 191 -7.01 18.89 -6.68
N ARG A 192 -7.32 17.63 -7.05
CA ARG A 192 -6.71 16.93 -8.19
C ARG A 192 -7.74 16.20 -9.05
N ALA A 193 -8.83 16.91 -9.37
CA ALA A 193 -9.89 16.36 -10.22
C ALA A 193 -9.34 16.00 -11.62
N ASP A 194 -8.26 16.65 -12.07
CA ASP A 194 -7.50 16.31 -13.28
C ASP A 194 -7.13 14.83 -13.34
N LEU A 195 -6.69 14.25 -12.22
CA LEU A 195 -6.31 12.83 -12.16
C LEU A 195 -7.51 11.89 -12.26
N LEU A 196 -8.72 12.40 -12.03
CA LEU A 196 -9.96 11.62 -12.08
C LEU A 196 -10.70 11.75 -13.42
N GLY A 197 -10.10 12.39 -14.43
CA GLY A 197 -10.79 12.76 -15.68
C GLY A 197 -11.59 14.06 -15.59
N GLY A 198 -11.25 14.91 -14.63
CA GLY A 198 -11.86 16.22 -14.42
C GLY A 198 -13.20 16.20 -13.67
N SER A 199 -13.82 17.37 -13.55
CA SER A 199 -15.11 17.52 -12.85
C SER A 199 -16.26 16.77 -13.54
N GLU A 200 -16.20 16.58 -14.86
CA GLU A 200 -17.20 15.84 -15.63
C GLU A 200 -17.21 14.35 -15.28
N ALA A 201 -16.04 13.74 -15.09
CA ALA A 201 -15.94 12.35 -14.66
C ALA A 201 -16.51 12.14 -13.24
N ILE A 202 -16.31 13.12 -12.33
CA ILE A 202 -16.89 13.09 -10.99
C ILE A 202 -18.42 13.19 -11.06
N GLN A 203 -18.97 14.08 -11.90
CA GLN A 203 -20.42 14.18 -12.11
C GLN A 203 -21.01 12.90 -12.72
N THR A 204 -20.30 12.29 -13.67
CA THR A 204 -20.68 11.01 -14.26
C THR A 204 -20.70 9.89 -13.22
N ALA A 205 -19.72 9.87 -12.31
CA ALA A 205 -19.67 8.93 -11.20
C ALA A 205 -20.85 9.12 -10.23
N VAL A 206 -21.22 10.37 -9.92
CA VAL A 206 -22.40 10.69 -9.09
C VAL A 206 -23.67 10.17 -9.76
N ALA A 207 -23.88 10.46 -11.05
CA ALA A 207 -25.05 9.98 -11.80
C ALA A 207 -25.09 8.45 -11.91
N ALA A 208 -23.94 7.77 -11.97
CA ALA A 208 -23.86 6.31 -11.97
C ALA A 208 -24.23 5.71 -10.61
N LEU A 209 -23.76 6.31 -9.51
CA LEU A 209 -24.13 5.93 -8.14
C LEU A 209 -25.64 6.07 -7.92
N GLU A 210 -26.22 7.20 -8.30
CA GLU A 210 -27.66 7.45 -8.14
C GLU A 210 -28.52 6.47 -8.96
N ARG A 211 -28.11 6.14 -10.19
CA ARG A 211 -28.79 5.12 -11.01
C ARG A 211 -28.71 3.72 -10.41
N SER A 212 -27.62 3.39 -9.71
CA SER A 212 -27.47 2.07 -9.10
C SER A 212 -28.40 1.84 -7.90
N GLY A 213 -28.80 2.92 -7.21
CA GLY A 213 -29.55 2.87 -5.96
C GLY A 213 -28.78 2.31 -4.76
N ASP A 214 -27.53 1.88 -4.96
CA ASP A 214 -26.69 1.30 -3.92
C ASP A 214 -25.97 2.42 -3.13
N ALA A 215 -26.26 2.52 -1.84
CA ALA A 215 -25.72 3.53 -0.92
C ALA A 215 -25.81 4.98 -1.44
N PRO A 216 -27.02 5.55 -1.65
CA PRO A 216 -27.20 6.87 -2.23
C PRO A 216 -26.52 7.97 -1.39
N LEU A 217 -26.15 9.06 -2.06
CA LEU A 217 -25.60 10.24 -1.40
C LEU A 217 -26.68 10.92 -0.55
N THR A 218 -26.32 11.27 0.68
CA THR A 218 -27.13 12.15 1.52
C THR A 218 -27.04 13.59 1.00
N GLU A 219 -27.95 14.46 1.44
CA GLU A 219 -27.92 15.87 1.05
C GLU A 219 -26.63 16.59 1.50
N ALA A 220 -26.14 16.26 2.70
CA ALA A 220 -24.87 16.79 3.21
C ALA A 220 -23.68 16.34 2.34
N GLU A 221 -23.66 15.07 1.92
CA GLU A 221 -22.63 14.53 1.04
C GLU A 221 -22.66 15.16 -0.37
N ARG A 222 -23.85 15.38 -0.94
CA ARG A 222 -24.00 16.09 -2.22
C ARG A 222 -23.49 17.52 -2.13
N ARG A 223 -23.86 18.24 -1.07
CA ARG A 223 -23.39 19.60 -0.83
C ARG A 223 -21.86 19.65 -0.68
N ALA A 224 -21.29 18.70 0.06
CA ALA A 224 -19.84 18.62 0.27
C ALA A 224 -19.03 18.42 -1.03
N LEU A 225 -19.62 17.84 -2.08
CA LEU A 225 -18.95 17.71 -3.39
C LEU A 225 -18.94 19.02 -4.20
N GLN A 226 -19.79 20.00 -3.85
CA GLN A 226 -19.95 21.26 -4.59
C GLN A 226 -19.29 22.45 -3.87
N GLU A 227 -19.09 22.35 -2.56
CA GLU A 227 -18.50 23.41 -1.75
C GLU A 227 -16.98 23.52 -1.95
N THR A 228 -16.47 24.75 -1.96
CA THR A 228 -15.02 25.01 -2.00
C THR A 228 -14.31 24.58 -0.70
N THR A 229 -15.00 24.71 0.43
CA THR A 229 -14.50 24.34 1.77
C THR A 229 -15.50 23.43 2.48
N PRO A 230 -15.63 22.17 2.05
CA PRO A 230 -16.64 21.27 2.57
C PRO A 230 -16.28 20.74 3.95
N LYS A 231 -17.30 20.29 4.69
CA LYS A 231 -17.09 19.48 5.88
C LYS A 231 -16.42 18.16 5.47
N GLN A 232 -15.18 17.98 5.90
CA GLN A 232 -14.32 16.87 5.44
C GLN A 232 -14.90 15.48 5.74
N THR A 233 -15.70 15.33 6.80
CA THR A 233 -16.38 14.06 7.09
C THR A 233 -17.35 13.66 5.99
N ASP A 234 -18.10 14.63 5.46
CA ASP A 234 -19.15 14.40 4.48
C ASP A 234 -18.53 14.19 3.09
N LEU A 235 -17.49 14.98 2.76
CA LEU A 235 -16.71 14.77 1.54
C LEU A 235 -16.06 13.37 1.51
N ARG A 236 -15.45 12.93 2.61
CA ARG A 236 -14.83 11.59 2.71
C ARG A 236 -15.84 10.46 2.53
N ARG A 237 -17.04 10.58 3.10
CA ARG A 237 -18.12 9.60 2.92
C ARG A 237 -18.63 9.58 1.48
N ALA A 238 -18.85 10.75 0.89
CA ALA A 238 -19.22 10.88 -0.53
C ALA A 238 -18.15 10.25 -1.43
N ALA A 239 -16.87 10.56 -1.19
CA ALA A 239 -15.74 10.04 -1.94
C ALA A 239 -15.64 8.51 -1.90
N LEU A 240 -15.89 7.89 -0.74
CA LEU A 240 -15.93 6.42 -0.63
C LEU A 240 -17.07 5.80 -1.44
N LYS A 241 -18.28 6.37 -1.41
CA LYS A 241 -19.43 5.87 -2.19
C LYS A 241 -19.18 5.98 -3.70
N LEU A 242 -18.46 7.02 -4.13
CA LEU A 242 -18.09 7.25 -5.52
C LEU A 242 -16.91 6.37 -5.98
N ALA A 243 -16.13 5.79 -5.07
CA ALA A 243 -14.88 5.11 -5.38
C ALA A 243 -15.01 4.02 -6.47
N LYS A 244 -16.13 3.29 -6.49
CA LYS A 244 -16.39 2.23 -7.48
C LYS A 244 -16.65 2.74 -8.90
N TYR A 245 -17.00 4.02 -9.06
CA TYR A 245 -17.31 4.66 -10.34
C TYR A 245 -16.20 5.56 -10.86
N LEU A 246 -15.24 5.93 -10.01
CA LEU A 246 -14.09 6.75 -10.40
C LEU A 246 -13.00 5.91 -11.08
N ARG A 247 -12.26 6.54 -11.99
CA ARG A 247 -11.06 5.98 -12.64
C ARG A 247 -9.95 7.03 -12.61
N LEU A 248 -8.70 6.56 -12.48
CA LEU A 248 -7.53 7.43 -12.60
C LEU A 248 -7.14 7.43 -14.08
N GLU A 249 -6.95 8.63 -14.63
CA GLU A 249 -6.46 8.84 -16.00
C GLU A 249 -4.94 8.96 -16.07
#